data_AF-A0A2V7HNF7-F1
#
_entry.id   AF-A0A2V7HNF7-F1
#
_cell.length_a   1.000
_cell.length_b   1.000
_cell.length_c   1.000
_cell.angle_alpha   90.00
_cell.angle_beta   90.00
_cell.angle_gamma   90.00
#
_symmetry.space_group_name_H-M   'P 1'
#
loop_
_entity.id
_entity.type
_entity.pdbx_description
1 polymer ?
#
loop_
_entity_poly.entity_id
_entity_poly.type
_entity_poly.pdbx_seq_one_letter_code
_entity_poly.pdbx_strand_id
1 'polypeptide(L)' 'MAPPFLQPLLKANPLSSFIGAMRAVVLAGQAPSASEVGWMVLWLSVALTSGVWVFVRYWPRFAEES' A
#
# COMPACT_ATOMS: atom_id res chain seq x y z
N MET A 1 14.05 -17.49 -4.27
CA MET A 1 13.56 -17.16 -2.92
C MET A 1 14.45 -16.05 -2.36
N ALA A 2 13.86 -14.96 -1.85
CA ALA A 2 14.67 -13.87 -1.27
C ALA A 2 15.32 -14.31 0.05
N PRO A 3 16.49 -13.78 0.42
CA PRO A 3 17.15 -14.05 1.69
C PRO A 3 16.23 -13.84 2.90
N PRO A 4 16.33 -14.67 3.97
CA PRO A 4 15.43 -14.60 5.13
C PRO A 4 15.35 -13.22 5.78
N PHE A 5 16.46 -12.49 5.84
CA PHE A 5 16.54 -11.14 6.41
C PHE A 5 15.80 -10.07 5.58
N LEU A 6 15.54 -10.32 4.30
CA LEU A 6 14.76 -9.42 3.43
C LEU A 6 13.27 -9.75 3.43
N GLN A 7 12.86 -10.92 3.93
CA GLN A 7 11.45 -11.28 3.96
C GLN A 7 10.55 -10.28 4.71
N PRO A 8 10.96 -9.69 5.84
CA PRO A 8 10.14 -8.69 6.52
C PRO A 8 9.94 -7.43 5.66
N LEU A 9 11.01 -6.96 5.00
CA LEU A 9 10.97 -5.79 4.12
C LEU A 9 10.07 -6.03 2.91
N LEU A 10 10.13 -7.23 2.33
CA LEU A 10 9.25 -7.62 1.23
C LEU A 10 7.79 -7.70 1.70
N LYS A 11 7.53 -8.24 2.90
CA LYS A 11 6.17 -8.26 3.48
C LYS A 11 5.62 -6.87 3.81
N ALA A 12 6.50 -5.92 4.14
CA ALA A 12 6.10 -4.53 4.35
C ALA A 12 5.74 -3.81 3.05
N ASN A 13 6.13 -4.31 1.88
CA ASN A 13 5.86 -3.65 0.60
C ASN A 13 4.34 -3.70 0.27
N PRO A 14 3.68 -2.56 0.00
CA PRO A 14 2.26 -2.51 -0.34
C PRO A 14 1.88 -3.38 -1.55
N LEU A 15 2.78 -3.49 -2.55
CA LEU A 15 2.55 -4.34 -3.72
C LEU A 15 2.54 -5.83 -3.36
N SER A 16 3.30 -6.23 -2.34
CA SER A 16 3.34 -7.63 -1.92
C SER A 16 2.03 -8.05 -1.26
N SER A 17 1.43 -7.19 -0.41
CA SER A 17 0.11 -7.44 0.17
C SER A 17 -0.98 -7.46 -0.90
N PHE A 18 -0.93 -6.55 -1.88
CA PHE A 18 -1.87 -6.51 -2.99
C PHE A 18 -1.81 -7.78 -3.87
N ILE A 19 -0.60 -8.18 -4.28
CA ILE A 19 -0.41 -9.39 -5.10
C ILE A 19 -0.84 -10.65 -4.32
N GLY A 20 -0.56 -10.73 -3.02
CA GLY A 20 -1.00 -11.81 -2.14
C GLY A 20 -2.52 -11.94 -2.13
N ALA A 21 -3.23 -10.84 -1.86
CA ALA A 21 -4.69 -10.79 -1.84
C ALA A 21 -5.29 -11.16 -3.21
N MET A 22 -4.75 -10.60 -4.31
CA MET A 22 -5.19 -10.94 -5.67
C MET A 22 -5.01 -12.41 -5.98
N ARG A 23 -3.88 -12.99 -5.58
CA ARG A 23 -3.63 -14.42 -5.77
C ARG A 23 -4.61 -15.28 -4.98
N ALA A 24 -4.90 -14.92 -3.73
CA ALA A 24 -5.84 -15.65 -2.88
C ALA A 24 -7.25 -15.64 -3.49
N VAL A 25 -7.73 -14.48 -3.94
CA VAL A 25 -9.07 -14.32 -4.50
C VAL A 25 -9.18 -14.96 -5.88
N VAL A 26 -8.26 -14.62 -6.79
CA VAL A 26 -8.38 -14.99 -8.22
C VAL A 26 -7.95 -16.42 -8.48
N LEU A 27 -6.85 -16.88 -7.87
CA LEU A 27 -6.32 -18.22 -8.15
C LEU A 27 -6.80 -19.27 -7.16
N ALA A 28 -6.98 -18.91 -5.88
CA ALA A 28 -7.39 -19.87 -4.86
C ALA A 28 -8.89 -19.82 -4.54
N GLY A 29 -9.62 -18.79 -5.01
CA GLY A 29 -11.04 -18.61 -4.66
C GLY A 29 -11.28 -18.38 -3.17
N GLN A 30 -10.24 -17.97 -2.42
CA GLN A 30 -10.28 -17.78 -0.99
C GLN A 30 -10.28 -16.29 -0.63
N ALA A 31 -10.88 -15.96 0.51
CA ALA A 31 -10.77 -14.62 1.06
C ALA A 31 -9.30 -14.32 1.42
N PRO A 32 -8.84 -13.06 1.23
CA PRO A 32 -7.54 -12.63 1.71
C PRO A 32 -7.43 -12.79 3.23
N SER A 33 -6.22 -13.02 3.73
CA SER A 33 -6.00 -13.10 5.18
C SER A 33 -6.22 -11.75 5.86
N ALA A 34 -6.64 -11.77 7.12
CA ALA A 34 -6.88 -10.54 7.90
C ALA A 34 -5.62 -9.66 8.00
N SER A 35 -4.43 -10.27 8.03
CA SER A 35 -3.16 -9.54 8.04
C SER A 35 -2.90 -8.82 6.71
N GLU A 36 -3.20 -9.44 5.56
CA GLU A 36 -3.08 -8.79 4.25
C GLU A 36 -4.02 -7.59 4.13
N VAL A 37 -5.28 -7.76 4.57
CA VAL A 37 -6.26 -6.66 4.59
C VAL A 37 -5.77 -5.53 5.52
N GLY A 38 -5.25 -5.87 6.71
CA GLY A 38 -4.70 -4.89 7.65
C GLY A 38 -3.55 -4.08 7.07
N TRP A 39 -2.61 -4.73 6.37
CA TRP A 39 -1.52 -4.04 5.68
C TRP A 39 -2.02 -3.13 4.55
N MET A 40 -3.00 -3.60 3.76
CA MET A 40 -3.59 -2.78 2.70
C MET A 40 -4.27 -1.52 3.26
N VAL A 41 -5.05 -1.65 4.34
CA VAL A 41 -5.70 -0.51 5.01
C VAL A 41 -4.66 0.46 5.54
N LEU A 42 -3.61 -0.03 6.21
CA LEU A 42 -2.53 0.80 6.73
C LEU A 42 -1.87 1.63 5.61
N TRP A 43 -1.50 0.97 4.51
CA TRP A 43 -0.86 1.65 3.38
C TRP A 43 -1.78 2.67 2.72
N LEU A 44 -3.08 2.36 2.62
CA LEU A 44 -4.08 3.28 2.08
C LEU A 44 -4.24 4.52 2.96
N SER A 45 -4.28 4.34 4.28
CA SER A 45 -4.31 5.45 5.25
C SER A 45 -3.04 6.30 5.18
N VAL A 46 -1.86 5.70 5.07
CA VAL A 46 -0.58 6.42 4.93
C VAL A 46 -0.54 7.20 3.62
N ALA A 47 -0.95 6.59 2.50
CA ALA A 47 -0.99 7.25 1.20
C ALA A 47 -1.98 8.42 1.18
N LEU A 48 -3.16 8.24 1.77
CA LEU A 48 -4.17 9.30 1.84
C LEU A 48 -3.70 10.48 2.70
N THR A 49 -3.21 10.20 3.91
CA THR A 49 -2.76 11.25 4.84
C THR A 49 -1.55 12.01 4.31
N SER A 50 -0.54 11.30 3.77
CA SER A 50 0.63 11.93 3.15
C SER A 50 0.27 12.71 1.89
N GLY A 51 -0.58 12.16 1.02
CA GLY A 51 -1.05 12.83 -0.19
C GLY A 51 -1.81 14.12 0.11
N VAL A 52 -2.77 14.08 1.04
CA VAL A 52 -3.51 15.27 1.47
C VAL A 52 -2.57 16.30 2.10
N TRP A 53 -1.65 15.87 2.96
CA TRP A 53 -0.71 16.77 3.61
C TRP A 53 0.21 17.48 2.60
N VAL A 54 0.81 16.74 1.67
CA VAL A 54 1.64 17.29 0.59
C VAL A 54 0.82 18.24 -0.27
N PHE A 55 -0.38 17.82 -0.68
CA PHE A 55 -1.25 18.63 -1.51
C PHE A 55 -1.61 19.96 -0.83
N VAL A 56 -2.10 19.94 0.41
CA VAL A 56 -2.41 21.16 1.17
C VAL A 56 -1.18 22.06 1.35
N ARG A 57 -0.01 21.45 1.58
CA ARG A 57 1.24 22.20 1.78
C ARG A 57 1.72 22.94 0.53
N TYR A 58 1.46 22.39 -0.65
CA TYR A 58 1.95 22.92 -1.93
C TYR A 58 0.85 23.49 -2.83
N TRP A 59 -0.43 23.35 -2.46
CA TRP A 59 -1.59 23.91 -3.15
C TRP A 59 -1.41 25.37 -3.61
N PRO A 60 -0.87 26.29 -2.78
CA PRO A 60 -0.67 27.68 -3.21
C PRO A 60 0.27 27.83 -4.41
N ARG A 61 1.27 26.94 -4.54
CA ARG A 61 2.25 26.98 -5.65
C ARG A 61 1.68 26.45 -6.96
N PHE A 62 0.71 25.54 -6.90
CA PHE A 62 0.04 25.02 -8.10
C PHE A 62 -0.90 26.06 -8.74
N ALA A 63 -1.38 27.03 -7.97
CA ALA A 63 -2.27 28.09 -8.47
C ALA A 63 -1.53 29.27 -9.14
N GLU A 64 -0.20 29.35 -8.99
CA GLU A 64 0.62 30.40 -9.59
C GLU A 64 1.13 30.05 -11.00
N GLU A 65 1.00 28.78 -11.43
CA GLU A 65 1.45 28.28 -12.74
C GLU A 65 0.31 28.22 -13.81
N SER A 66 -0.90 28.67 -13.49
CA SER A 66 -2.09 28.64 -14.39
C SER A 66 -2.50 30.00 -14.92
#